data_AF-A0A1V2ZUU0-F1
#
_entry.id   AF-A0A1V2ZUU0-F1
#
_cell.length_a   1.000
_cell.length_b   1.000
_cell.length_c   1.000
_cell.angle_alpha   90.00
_cell.angle_beta   90.00
_cell.angle_gamma   90.00
#
_symmetry.space_group_name_H-M   'P 1'
#
loop_
_entity.id
_entity.type
_entity.pdbx_description
1 polymer ?
#
loop_
_entity_poly.entity_id
_entity_poly.type
_entity_poly.pdbx_seq_one_letter_code
_entity_poly.pdbx_strand_id
1 'polypeptide(L)' 'MSQTTASKQRVCPACGEGRLEPRESTQQVEHAGVEGTIPLRYAVCDVCGSEVAEADEARANKRAMMAFRKDA' A
#
# COMPACT_ATOMS: atom_id res chain seq x y z
N MET A 1 -16.64 12.10 15.16
CA MET A 1 -15.33 12.36 14.51
C MET A 1 -15.20 11.39 13.35
N SER A 2 -15.64 11.77 12.14
CA SER A 2 -15.57 10.91 10.96
C SER A 2 -15.20 11.81 9.79
N GLN A 3 -13.93 12.18 9.72
CA GLN A 3 -13.39 12.92 8.59
C GLN A 3 -13.20 11.93 7.45
N THR A 4 -14.25 11.78 6.63
CA THR A 4 -14.17 11.12 5.33
C THR A 4 -13.36 12.05 4.41
N THR A 5 -12.05 11.90 4.42
CA THR A 5 -11.21 12.42 3.34
C THR A 5 -11.64 11.73 2.06
N ALA A 6 -12.15 12.50 1.10
CA ALA A 6 -12.59 12.02 -0.21
C ALA A 6 -11.40 11.39 -0.96
N SER A 7 -11.20 10.09 -0.75
CA SER A 7 -10.26 9.29 -1.53
C SER A 7 -10.79 9.19 -2.95
N LYS A 8 -10.01 9.64 -3.94
CA LYS A 8 -10.26 9.36 -5.36
C LYS A 8 -10.53 7.86 -5.51
N GLN A 9 -11.78 7.48 -5.79
CA GLN A 9 -12.15 6.09 -6.05
C GLN A 9 -11.65 5.72 -7.45
N ARG A 10 -10.43 5.18 -7.50
CA ARG A 10 -9.76 4.76 -8.73
C ARG A 10 -10.40 3.47 -9.24
N VAL A 11 -10.57 3.34 -10.55
CA VAL A 11 -11.09 2.13 -11.18
C VAL A 11 -10.02 1.04 -11.13
N CYS A 12 -10.42 -0.18 -10.79
CA CYS A 12 -9.51 -1.31 -10.73
C CYS A 12 -8.94 -1.63 -12.13
N PRO A 13 -7.61 -1.60 -12.34
CA PRO A 13 -7.02 -1.91 -13.64
C PRO A 13 -7.09 -3.40 -13.99
N ALA A 14 -7.34 -4.27 -13.02
CA ALA A 14 -7.40 -5.72 -13.23
C ALA A 14 -8.75 -6.19 -13.80
N CYS A 15 -9.87 -5.65 -13.29
CA CYS A 15 -11.21 -6.01 -13.75
C CYS A 15 -11.91 -4.91 -14.56
N GLY A 16 -11.46 -3.65 -14.50
CA GLY A 16 -12.06 -2.52 -15.21
C GLY A 16 -13.38 -2.01 -14.62
N GLU A 17 -13.96 -2.69 -13.64
CA GLU A 17 -15.31 -2.39 -13.13
C GLU A 17 -15.29 -1.87 -11.68
N GLY A 18 -14.57 -2.56 -10.80
CA GLY A 18 -14.53 -2.26 -9.37
C GLY A 18 -13.79 -0.98 -9.00
N ARG A 19 -13.90 -0.59 -7.73
CA ARG A 19 -13.19 0.54 -7.14
C ARG A 19 -12.11 0.06 -6.18
N LEU A 20 -10.98 0.76 -6.23
CA LEU A 20 -9.86 0.50 -5.34
C LEU A 20 -10.07 1.23 -4.00
N GLU A 21 -10.26 0.45 -2.95
CA GLU A 21 -10.29 0.92 -1.56
C GLU A 21 -8.87 0.95 -0.98
N PRO A 22 -8.36 2.12 -0.53
CA PRO A 22 -7.06 2.19 0.12
C PRO A 22 -6.99 1.32 1.37
N ARG A 23 -5.88 0.59 1.54
CA ARG A 23 -5.56 -0.24 2.70
C ARG A 23 -4.12 0.00 3.12
N GLU A 24 -3.86 -0.22 4.40
CA GLU A 24 -2.52 -0.22 4.97
C GLU A 24 -2.38 -1.48 5.81
N SER A 25 -1.27 -2.19 5.61
CA SER A 25 -0.86 -3.33 6.41
C SER A 25 0.60 -3.16 6.81
N THR A 26 1.13 -4.15 7.51
CA THR A 26 2.54 -4.22 7.84
C THR A 26 3.18 -5.41 7.13
N GLN A 27 4.36 -5.21 6.56
CA GLN A 27 5.13 -6.26 5.90
C GLN A 27 6.42 -6.52 6.68
N GLN A 28 6.69 -7.80 6.99
CA GLN A 28 8.00 -8.20 7.48
C GLN A 28 9.03 -8.15 6.35
N VAL A 29 10.19 -7.59 6.64
CA VAL A 29 11.28 -7.40 5.69
C VAL A 29 12.62 -7.73 6.34
N GLU A 30 13.54 -8.22 5.53
CA GLU A 30 14.91 -8.48 5.94
C GLU A 30 15.85 -7.60 5.11
N HIS A 31 16.82 -6.97 5.78
CA HIS A 31 17.89 -6.23 5.13
C HIS A 31 19.21 -6.42 5.88
N ALA A 32 20.23 -6.92 5.18
CA ALA A 32 21.57 -7.12 5.74
C ALA A 32 21.54 -7.97 7.02
N GLY A 33 20.64 -8.96 7.11
CA GLY A 33 20.47 -9.80 8.29
C GLY A 33 19.68 -9.16 9.44
N VAL A 34 19.19 -7.92 9.28
CA VAL A 34 18.26 -7.28 10.20
C VAL A 34 16.84 -7.52 9.73
N GLU A 35 16.05 -8.20 10.55
CA GLU A 35 14.62 -8.36 10.34
C GLU A 35 13.85 -7.18 10.96
N GLY A 36 12.82 -6.71 10.29
CA GLY A 36 11.97 -5.64 10.77
C GLY A 36 10.61 -5.65 10.11
N THR A 37 9.79 -4.69 10.50
CA THR A 37 8.43 -4.54 9.97
C THR A 37 8.27 -3.12 9.46
N ILE A 38 7.78 -2.98 8.22
CA ILE A 38 7.50 -1.69 7.61
C ILE A 38 6.03 -1.55 7.24
N PRO A 39 5.47 -0.33 7.17
CA PRO A 39 4.14 -0.12 6.62
C PRO A 39 4.11 -0.43 5.13
N LEU A 40 3.05 -1.10 4.69
CA LEU A 40 2.74 -1.43 3.32
C LEU A 40 1.40 -0.81 2.95
N ARG A 41 1.41 0.14 2.03
CA ARG A 41 0.21 0.78 1.47
C ARG A 41 -0.15 0.14 0.15
N TYR A 42 -1.43 -0.11 -0.05
CA TYR A 42 -2.00 -0.69 -1.25
C TYR A 42 -3.48 -0.33 -1.32
N ALA A 43 -4.19 -0.82 -2.32
CA ALA A 43 -5.63 -0.74 -2.41
C ALA A 43 -6.21 -2.08 -2.86
N VAL A 44 -7.42 -2.38 -2.40
CA VAL A 44 -8.11 -3.63 -2.70
C VAL A 44 -9.36 -3.31 -3.52
N CYS A 45 -9.56 -4.06 -4.59
CA CYS A 45 -10.78 -3.97 -5.39
C CYS A 45 -11.98 -4.53 -4.62
N ASP A 46 -13.06 -3.76 -4.53
CA ASP A 46 -14.33 -4.18 -3.92
C ASP A 46 -15.08 -5.28 -4.70
N VAL A 47 -14.80 -5.43 -6.00
CA VAL A 47 -15.44 -6.43 -6.86
C VAL A 47 -14.62 -7.71 -6.99
N CYS A 48 -13.36 -7.60 -7.41
CA CYS A 48 -12.52 -8.77 -7.74
C CYS A 48 -11.49 -9.12 -6.66
N GLY A 49 -11.38 -8.32 -5.60
CA GLY A 49 -10.43 -8.54 -4.50
C GLY A 49 -8.95 -8.32 -4.87
N SER A 50 -8.65 -7.89 -6.10
CA SER A 50 -7.26 -7.66 -6.52
C SER A 50 -6.60 -6.57 -5.67
N GLU A 51 -5.41 -6.87 -5.18
CA GLU A 51 -4.53 -5.94 -4.46
C GLU A 51 -3.66 -5.18 -5.46
N VAL A 52 -3.70 -3.84 -5.39
CA VAL A 52 -3.02 -2.96 -6.33
C VAL A 52 -2.27 -1.88 -5.55
N ALA A 53 -0.99 -1.70 -5.85
CA ALA A 53 -0.21 -0.55 -5.39
C ALA A 53 0.16 0.31 -6.61
N GLU A 54 -0.44 1.49 -6.74
CA GLU A 54 -0.12 2.39 -7.84
C GLU A 54 1.01 3.35 -7.43
N ALA A 55 1.26 4.39 -8.24
CA ALA A 55 2.43 5.24 -8.09
C ALA A 55 2.55 5.89 -6.70
N ASP A 56 1.43 6.30 -6.09
CA ASP A 56 1.44 6.93 -4.76
C ASP A 56 1.79 5.94 -3.66
N GLU A 57 1.16 4.76 -3.66
CA GLU A 57 1.46 3.67 -2.74
C GLU A 57 2.88 3.15 -2.91
N ALA A 58 3.30 2.88 -4.14
CA ALA A 58 4.65 2.40 -4.45
C ALA A 58 5.73 3.38 -3.99
N ARG A 59 5.50 4.70 -4.16
CA ARG A 59 6.41 5.73 -3.64
C ARG A 59 6.45 5.72 -2.11
N ALA A 60 5.32 5.54 -1.42
CA ALA A 60 5.28 5.44 0.03
C ALA A 60 6.02 4.19 0.55
N ASN A 61 5.76 3.03 -0.05
CA ASN A 61 6.38 1.76 0.33
C ASN A 61 7.89 1.78 0.09
N LYS A 62 8.34 2.36 -1.03
CA LYS A 62 9.76 2.56 -1.30
C LYS A 62 10.41 3.42 -0.22
N ARG A 63 9.76 4.51 0.21
CA ARG A 63 10.29 5.35 1.30
C ARG A 63 10.37 4.60 2.62
N ALA A 64 9.37 3.79 2.96
CA ALA A 64 9.38 2.96 4.16
C ALA A 64 10.56 1.96 4.15
N MET A 65 10.79 1.28 3.03
CA MET A 65 11.97 0.41 2.87
C MET A 65 13.29 1.19 2.99
N MET A 66 13.41 2.36 2.38
CA MET A 66 14.65 3.14 2.46
C MET A 66 14.93 3.68 3.86
N ALA A 67 13.89 4.06 4.61
CA ALA A 67 14.02 4.42 6.01
C ALA A 67 14.50 3.23 6.85
N PHE A 68 13.88 2.06 6.68
CA PHE A 68 14.32 0.84 7.36
C PHE A 68 15.78 0.50 7.07
N ARG A 69 16.21 0.55 5.80
CA ARG A 69 17.60 0.27 5.40
C ARG A 69 18.62 1.29 5.91
N LYS A 70 18.19 2.50 6.27
CA LYS A 70 19.07 3.52 6.83
C LYS A 70 19.33 3.28 8.31
N ASP A 71 18.34 2.73 9.00
CA ASP A 71 18.36 2.53 10.45
C ASP A 71 18.82 1.11 10.86
N ALA A 72 18.86 0.17 9.91
CA ALA A 72 19.39 -1.20 10.04
C ALA A 72 20.90 -1.26 9.77
#